data_AF-A0A8D8M1L9-F1
#
_entry.id   AF-A0A8D8M1L9-F1
#
_cell.length_a   1.000
_cell.length_b   1.000
_cell.length_c   1.000
_cell.angle_alpha   90.00
_cell.angle_beta   90.00
_cell.angle_gamma   90.00
#
_symmetry.space_group_name_H-M   'P 1'
#
loop_
_entity.id
_entity.type
_entity.pdbx_description
1 polymer ?
#
loop_
_entity_poly.entity_id
_entity_poly.type
_entity_poly.pdbx_seq_one_letter_code
_entity_poly.pdbx_strand_id
1 'polypeptide(L)'
;MIASIDRLYQDMSVTVSRPFASNAVLHVTLGRILQAVIALKGLMIEWVVVKGYGETMDLWTESRHRVFRKITEHAHSAMLHFFSPALPELAVRSFMTWLHSFNTVFSDPCKRCNNYLHNTYPPTWRDYRTLDPYHDECKH
;
A
#
# COMPACT_ATOMS: atom_id res chain seq x y z
N MET A 1 -3.36 -3.90 -18.30
CA MET A 1 -3.78 -4.08 -16.90
C MET A 1 -3.12 -3.08 -15.95
N ILE A 2 -1.78 -3.02 -15.83
CA ILE A 2 -1.16 -2.03 -14.93
C ILE A 2 -1.41 -0.59 -15.41
N ALA A 3 -1.33 -0.35 -16.73
CA ALA A 3 -1.73 0.92 -17.33
C ALA A 3 -3.22 1.30 -17.15
N SER A 4 -4.09 0.33 -16.83
CA SER A 4 -5.48 0.63 -16.46
C SER A 4 -5.64 0.98 -14.98
N ILE A 5 -4.70 0.58 -14.11
CA ILE A 5 -4.69 0.98 -12.69
C ILE A 5 -4.31 2.46 -12.56
N ASP A 6 -3.35 2.91 -13.36
CA ASP A 6 -2.94 4.33 -13.45
C ASP A 6 -4.12 5.27 -13.82
N ARG A 7 -5.13 4.75 -14.51
CA ARG A 7 -6.34 5.51 -14.87
C ARG A 7 -7.45 5.48 -13.82
N LEU A 8 -7.36 4.60 -12.82
CA LEU A 8 -8.40 4.44 -11.80
C LEU A 8 -8.32 5.52 -10.71
N TYR A 9 -7.14 6.11 -10.51
CA TYR A 9 -6.88 7.03 -9.40
C TYR A 9 -6.15 8.26 -9.93
N GLN A 10 -6.67 9.45 -9.63
CA GLN A 10 -6.06 10.71 -10.10
C GLN A 10 -4.77 11.07 -9.34
N ASP A 11 -4.60 10.51 -8.14
CA ASP A 11 -3.54 10.79 -7.18
C ASP A 11 -2.56 9.62 -7.01
N MET A 12 -2.68 8.55 -7.81
CA MET A 12 -1.73 7.43 -7.81
C MET A 12 -1.11 7.25 -9.19
N SER A 13 0.21 7.27 -9.27
CA SER A 13 0.95 6.92 -10.49
C SER A 13 1.65 5.58 -10.33
N VAL A 14 1.61 4.73 -11.36
CA VAL A 14 2.27 3.41 -11.36
C VAL A 14 3.23 3.28 -12.53
N THR A 15 4.51 3.08 -12.24
CA THR A 15 5.52 2.74 -13.26
C THR A 15 5.99 1.30 -13.08
N VAL A 16 6.32 0.64 -14.19
CA VAL A 16 6.69 -0.79 -14.21
C VAL A 16 8.13 -0.91 -14.70
N SER A 17 8.97 -1.59 -13.93
CA SER A 17 10.31 -1.99 -14.34
C SER A 17 10.41 -3.52 -14.36
N ARG A 18 11.24 -4.06 -15.25
CA ARG A 18 11.48 -5.52 -15.38
C ARG A 18 12.99 -5.78 -15.36
N PRO A 19 13.66 -5.60 -14.21
CA PRO A 19 15.12 -5.71 -14.13
C PRO A 19 15.66 -7.10 -14.50
N PHE A 20 14.85 -8.16 -14.38
CA PHE A 20 15.26 -9.55 -14.66
C PHE A 20 14.31 -10.29 -15.62
N ALA A 21 13.65 -9.56 -16.55
CA ALA A 21 12.69 -10.05 -17.56
C ALA A 21 11.39 -10.70 -17.04
N SER A 22 11.44 -11.67 -16.12
CA SER A 22 10.29 -12.43 -15.62
C SER A 22 9.56 -11.75 -14.46
N ASN A 23 10.32 -11.17 -13.52
CA ASN A 23 9.76 -10.48 -12.36
C ASN A 23 9.53 -9.00 -12.69
N ALA A 24 8.31 -8.54 -12.46
CA ALA A 24 7.94 -7.14 -12.62
C ALA A 24 8.05 -6.43 -11.27
N VAL A 25 8.61 -5.24 -11.25
CA VAL A 25 8.65 -4.38 -10.08
C VAL A 25 7.79 -3.16 -10.38
N LEU A 26 6.78 -2.92 -9.56
CA LEU A 26 5.94 -1.73 -9.64
C LEU A 26 6.51 -0.67 -8.72
N HIS A 27 6.73 0.53 -9.25
CA HIS A 27 6.96 1.72 -8.43
C HIS A 27 5.67 2.53 -8.43
N VAL A 28 5.05 2.60 -7.27
CA VAL A 28 3.79 3.30 -7.02
C VAL A 28 4.12 4.58 -6.28
N THR A 29 3.55 5.71 -6.70
CA THR A 29 3.59 6.97 -5.96
C THR A 29 2.17 7.42 -5.70
N LEU A 30 1.86 7.73 -4.44
CA LEU A 30 0.54 8.19 -4.01
C LEU A 30 0.65 9.63 -3.52
N GLY A 31 0.28 10.56 -4.40
CA GLY A 31 0.38 12.00 -4.19
C GLY A 31 1.77 12.42 -3.70
N ARG A 32 1.80 13.20 -2.62
CA ARG A 32 3.02 13.58 -1.88
C ARG A 32 3.07 12.91 -0.51
N ILE A 33 2.45 11.74 -0.37
CA ILE A 33 2.28 11.06 0.91
C ILE A 33 3.26 9.90 1.01
N LEU A 34 3.14 8.94 0.09
CA LEU A 34 3.95 7.73 0.12
C LEU A 34 4.38 7.29 -1.28
N GLN A 35 5.41 6.45 -1.29
CA GLN A 35 5.90 5.71 -2.42
C GLN A 35 6.00 4.24 -2.02
N ALA A 36 5.68 3.33 -2.93
CA ALA A 36 5.79 1.91 -2.69
C ALA A 36 6.53 1.21 -3.83
N VAL A 37 7.33 0.21 -3.49
CA VAL A 37 7.90 -0.74 -4.45
C VAL A 37 7.26 -2.09 -4.20
N ILE A 38 6.65 -2.66 -5.24
CA ILE A 38 5.93 -3.94 -5.19
C ILE A 38 6.62 -4.90 -6.15
N ALA A 39 7.18 -5.99 -5.63
CA ALA A 39 7.74 -7.05 -6.46
C ALA A 39 6.65 -8.07 -6.82
N LEU A 40 6.55 -8.37 -8.11
CA LEU A 40 5.63 -9.34 -8.67
C LEU A 40 6.38 -10.49 -9.33
N LYS A 41 5.91 -11.71 -9.06
CA LYS A 41 6.21 -12.90 -9.86
C LYS A 41 4.97 -13.28 -10.67
N GLY A 42 4.97 -12.90 -11.95
CA GLY A 42 3.73 -12.86 -12.74
C GLY A 42 2.78 -11.78 -12.19
N LEU A 43 1.64 -12.18 -11.66
CA LEU A 43 0.66 -11.31 -10.99
C LEU A 43 0.61 -11.51 -9.46
N MET A 44 1.43 -12.42 -8.94
CA MET A 44 1.52 -12.65 -7.49
C MET A 44 2.41 -11.58 -6.86
N ILE A 45 1.89 -10.89 -5.86
CA ILE A 45 2.67 -9.98 -5.02
C ILE A 45 3.54 -10.82 -4.08
N GLU A 46 4.85 -10.68 -4.17
CA GLU A 46 5.80 -11.42 -3.33
C GLU A 46 6.41 -10.54 -2.23
N TRP A 47 6.57 -9.25 -2.51
CA TRP A 47 7.20 -8.32 -1.58
C TRP A 47 6.69 -6.91 -1.79
N VAL A 48 6.57 -6.16 -0.70
CA VAL A 48 6.14 -4.76 -0.73
C VAL A 48 6.99 -3.97 0.24
N VAL A 49 7.51 -2.82 -0.19
CA VAL A 49 8.12 -1.83 0.70
C VAL A 49 7.40 -0.51 0.51
N VAL A 50 6.93 0.09 1.60
CA VAL A 50 6.31 1.42 1.60
C VAL A 50 7.22 2.40 2.31
N LYS A 51 7.45 3.55 1.66
CA LYS A 51 8.22 4.67 2.18
C LYS A 51 7.48 5.98 1.99
N GLY A 52 7.93 7.02 2.67
CA GLY A 52 7.41 8.37 2.53
C GLY A 52 7.84 8.98 1.20
N TYR A 53 7.04 9.94 0.73
CA TYR A 53 7.37 10.69 -0.48
C TYR A 53 8.73 11.39 -0.35
N GLY A 54 9.59 11.20 -1.35
CA GLY A 54 10.94 11.78 -1.39
C GLY A 54 12.01 10.95 -0.66
N GLU A 55 11.66 9.79 -0.10
CA GLU A 55 12.66 8.83 0.35
C GLU A 55 13.27 8.07 -0.83
N THR A 56 14.52 7.61 -0.66
CA THR A 56 15.17 6.73 -1.63
C THR A 56 14.41 5.41 -1.71
N MET A 57 13.93 5.08 -2.91
CA MET A 57 13.18 3.85 -3.15
C MET A 57 14.10 2.69 -3.54
N ASP A 58 14.12 1.67 -2.70
CA ASP A 58 14.76 0.38 -2.91
C ASP A 58 13.97 -0.70 -2.16
N LEU A 59 14.19 -1.97 -2.52
CA LEU A 59 13.46 -3.13 -1.98
C LEU A 59 14.00 -3.63 -0.63
N TRP A 60 15.15 -3.13 -0.19
CA TRP A 60 15.95 -3.77 0.84
C TRP A 60 15.93 -3.02 2.16
N THR A 61 15.78 -1.71 2.09
CA THR A 61 15.79 -0.84 3.27
C THR A 61 14.38 -0.41 3.64
N GLU A 62 14.13 -0.38 4.94
CA GLU A 62 12.89 0.15 5.49
C GLU A 62 12.84 1.68 5.34
N SER A 63 11.63 2.24 5.40
CA SER A 63 11.46 3.69 5.54
C SER A 63 12.13 4.22 6.80
N ARG A 64 12.66 5.44 6.75
CA ARG A 64 13.15 6.15 7.94
C ARG A 64 12.01 6.54 8.90
N HIS A 65 10.77 6.66 8.40
CA HIS A 65 9.61 7.04 9.20
C HIS A 65 8.83 5.81 9.69
N ARG A 66 8.57 5.76 11.00
CA ARG A 66 7.87 4.65 11.67
C ARG A 66 6.49 4.35 11.06
N VAL A 67 5.78 5.39 10.65
CA VAL A 67 4.45 5.26 10.03
C VAL A 67 4.48 4.39 8.77
N PHE A 68 5.46 4.56 7.87
CA PHE A 68 5.53 3.79 6.63
C PHE A 68 6.12 2.39 6.83
N ARG A 69 6.96 2.19 7.86
CA ARG A 69 7.31 0.84 8.33
C ARG A 69 6.08 0.07 8.77
N LYS A 70 5.21 0.71 9.54
CA LYS A 70 3.94 0.11 9.98
C LYS A 70 3.00 -0.20 8.81
N ILE A 71 2.91 0.70 7.83
CA ILE A 71 2.13 0.45 6.60
C ILE A 71 2.74 -0.71 5.79
N THR A 72 4.06 -0.87 5.78
CA THR A 72 4.73 -2.01 5.14
C THR A 72 4.34 -3.34 5.81
N GLU A 73 4.32 -3.40 7.15
CA GLU A 73 3.83 -4.57 7.88
C GLU A 73 2.38 -4.92 7.51
N HIS A 74 1.51 -3.91 7.43
CA HIS A 74 0.12 -4.09 7.02
C HIS A 74 0.01 -4.51 5.54
N ALA A 75 0.89 -4.02 4.67
CA ALA A 75 0.92 -4.41 3.25
C ALA A 75 1.28 -5.89 3.09
N HIS A 76 2.17 -6.43 3.93
CA HIS A 76 2.45 -7.87 3.94
C HIS A 76 1.22 -8.69 4.35
N SER A 77 0.45 -8.21 5.33
CA SER A 77 -0.82 -8.85 5.72
C SER A 77 -1.87 -8.76 4.60
N ALA A 78 -1.95 -7.61 3.94
CA ALA A 78 -2.86 -7.36 2.83
C ALA A 78 -2.54 -8.24 1.62
N MET A 79 -1.26 -8.50 1.32
CA MET A 79 -0.87 -9.39 0.20
C MET A 79 -1.47 -10.78 0.40
N LEU A 80 -1.41 -11.32 1.62
CA LEU A 80 -1.94 -12.63 1.95
C LEU A 80 -3.47 -12.65 1.91
N HIS A 81 -4.10 -11.58 2.40
CA HIS A 81 -5.56 -11.44 2.39
C HIS A 81 -6.13 -11.41 0.97
N PHE A 82 -5.52 -10.64 0.06
CA PHE A 82 -6.02 -10.49 -1.31
C PHE A 82 -5.54 -11.60 -2.27
N PHE A 83 -4.60 -12.45 -1.87
CA PHE A 83 -4.07 -13.50 -2.71
C PHE A 83 -5.16 -14.45 -3.23
N SER A 84 -5.23 -14.62 -4.55
CA SER A 84 -6.14 -15.56 -5.19
C SER A 84 -5.50 -16.14 -6.46
N PRO A 85 -5.12 -17.44 -6.48
CA PRO A 85 -4.60 -18.10 -7.68
C PRO A 85 -5.61 -18.16 -8.83
N ALA A 86 -6.90 -18.24 -8.50
CA ALA A 86 -7.98 -18.33 -9.49
C ALA A 86 -8.30 -16.97 -10.13
N LEU A 87 -8.11 -15.87 -9.38
CA LEU A 87 -8.44 -14.51 -9.82
C LEU A 87 -7.28 -13.53 -9.53
N PRO A 88 -6.10 -13.74 -10.14
CA PRO A 88 -4.90 -12.96 -9.81
C PRO A 88 -5.01 -11.49 -10.21
N GLU A 89 -5.77 -11.15 -11.26
CA GLU A 89 -5.99 -9.75 -11.64
C GLU A 89 -6.83 -9.00 -10.61
N LEU A 90 -7.85 -9.68 -10.05
CA LEU A 90 -8.68 -9.12 -8.99
C LEU A 90 -7.87 -8.93 -7.72
N ALA A 91 -7.00 -9.89 -7.37
CA ALA A 91 -6.09 -9.79 -6.24
C ALA A 91 -5.22 -8.53 -6.30
N VAL A 92 -4.57 -8.27 -7.45
CA VAL A 92 -3.75 -7.09 -7.65
C VAL A 92 -4.59 -5.81 -7.59
N ARG A 93 -5.78 -5.78 -8.21
CA ARG A 93 -6.66 -4.61 -8.17
C ARG A 93 -7.13 -4.29 -6.75
N SER A 94 -7.55 -5.30 -5.98
CA SER A 94 -7.97 -5.14 -4.58
C SER A 94 -6.82 -4.63 -3.72
N PHE A 95 -5.61 -5.18 -3.89
CA PHE A 95 -4.43 -4.69 -3.19
C PHE A 95 -4.11 -3.22 -3.52
N MET A 96 -4.16 -2.84 -4.80
CA MET A 96 -3.90 -1.47 -5.22
C MET A 96 -4.98 -0.49 -4.73
N THR A 97 -6.24 -0.94 -4.66
CA THR A 97 -7.34 -0.17 -4.06
C THR A 97 -7.11 0.04 -2.56
N TRP A 98 -6.69 -1.01 -1.86
CA TRP A 98 -6.32 -0.92 -0.45
C TRP A 98 -5.13 0.01 -0.22
N LEU A 99 -4.08 -0.07 -1.05
CA LEU A 99 -2.93 0.83 -0.96
C LEU A 99 -3.31 2.29 -1.24
N HIS A 100 -4.24 2.53 -2.18
CA HIS A 100 -4.76 3.86 -2.50
C HIS A 100 -5.44 4.54 -1.31
N SER A 101 -6.13 3.78 -0.46
CA SER A 101 -6.84 4.32 0.73
C SER A 101 -5.94 5.01 1.77
N PHE A 102 -4.61 4.90 1.62
CA PHE A 102 -3.64 5.64 2.44
C PHE A 102 -3.44 7.09 1.97
N ASN A 103 -4.11 7.54 0.91
CA ASN A 103 -4.10 8.93 0.47
C ASN A 103 -4.66 9.90 1.53
N THR A 104 -5.39 9.38 2.52
CA THR A 104 -5.89 10.15 3.66
C THR A 104 -5.25 9.78 5.00
N VAL A 105 -4.11 9.07 5.01
CA VAL A 105 -3.49 8.59 6.26
C VAL A 105 -3.20 9.69 7.28
N PHE A 106 -2.94 10.92 6.83
CA PHE A 106 -2.70 12.06 7.72
C PHE A 106 -3.87 13.04 7.81
N SER A 107 -4.98 12.80 7.10
CA SER A 107 -6.11 13.74 7.00
C SER A 107 -7.45 13.17 7.47
N ASP A 108 -7.59 11.85 7.57
CA ASP A 108 -8.80 11.23 8.09
C ASP A 108 -8.59 10.75 9.53
N PRO A 109 -9.54 10.97 10.45
CA PRO A 109 -9.49 10.42 11.78
C PRO A 109 -9.77 8.91 11.77
N CYS A 110 -9.33 8.22 12.81
CA CYS A 110 -9.70 6.81 13.04
C CYS A 110 -11.21 6.67 13.16
N LYS A 111 -11.80 5.74 12.41
CA LYS A 111 -13.24 5.50 12.35
C LYS A 111 -13.86 5.14 13.70
N ARG A 112 -13.09 4.50 14.60
CA ARG A 112 -13.57 4.09 15.93
C ARG A 112 -13.44 5.17 16.98
N CYS A 113 -12.22 5.68 17.21
CA CYS A 113 -11.96 6.62 18.31
C CYS A 113 -12.11 8.09 17.91
N ASN A 114 -12.31 8.36 16.61
CA ASN A 114 -12.44 9.68 16.01
C ASN A 114 -11.22 10.61 16.22
N ASN A 115 -10.08 10.05 16.64
CA ASN A 115 -8.83 10.79 16.80
C ASN A 115 -7.95 10.63 15.56
N TYR A 116 -7.16 11.66 15.25
CA TYR A 116 -6.13 11.60 14.21
C TYR A 116 -4.94 10.78 14.68
N LEU A 117 -4.52 10.94 15.94
CA LEU A 117 -3.34 10.26 16.48
C LEU A 117 -3.71 9.38 17.67
N HIS A 118 -3.07 8.21 17.75
CA HIS A 118 -3.07 7.33 18.90
C HIS A 118 -1.64 6.78 19.05
N ASN A 119 -1.04 6.89 20.23
CA ASN A 119 0.36 6.51 20.47
C ASN A 119 1.34 7.11 19.43
N THR A 120 1.13 8.35 19.03
CA THR A 120 1.89 9.08 17.97
C THR A 120 1.75 8.53 16.55
N TYR A 121 0.88 7.54 16.32
CA TYR A 121 0.58 7.02 14.99
C TYR A 121 -0.74 7.58 14.45
N PRO A 122 -0.79 7.93 13.16
CA PRO A 122 -2.06 8.09 12.46
C PRO A 122 -2.79 6.74 12.33
N PRO A 123 -4.01 6.70 11.81
CA PRO A 123 -4.71 5.45 11.55
C PRO A 123 -3.98 4.71 10.41
N THR A 124 -3.04 3.82 10.73
CA THR A 124 -2.22 3.10 9.73
C THR A 124 -2.85 1.78 9.29
N TRP A 125 -3.93 1.35 9.93
CA TRP A 125 -4.68 0.17 9.50
C TRP A 125 -5.85 0.57 8.62
N ARG A 126 -6.16 -0.27 7.63
CA ARG A 126 -7.25 -0.08 6.67
C ARG A 126 -8.02 -1.38 6.58
N ASP A 127 -9.32 -1.33 6.81
CA ASP A 127 -10.18 -2.50 6.67
C ASP A 127 -10.14 -3.01 5.23
N TYR A 128 -9.96 -4.32 5.04
CA TYR A 128 -9.79 -4.87 3.70
C TYR A 128 -11.05 -4.81 2.83
N ARG A 129 -12.23 -4.64 3.44
CA ARG A 129 -13.51 -4.58 2.74
C ARG A 129 -14.02 -3.15 2.62
N THR A 130 -14.01 -2.37 3.70
CA THR A 130 -14.57 -1.01 3.71
C THR A 130 -13.54 0.08 3.45
N LEU A 131 -12.25 -0.24 3.60
CA LEU A 131 -11.13 0.73 3.52
C LEU A 131 -11.18 1.81 4.61
N ASP A 132 -12.03 1.65 5.64
CA ASP A 132 -12.12 2.62 6.73
C ASP A 132 -10.76 2.68 7.48
N PRO A 133 -10.33 3.89 7.90
CA PRO A 133 -9.09 4.09 8.62
C PRO A 133 -9.21 3.73 10.11
N TYR A 134 -8.28 2.94 10.64
CA TYR A 134 -8.19 2.66 12.08
C TYR A 134 -6.75 2.72 12.59
N HIS A 135 -6.57 3.04 13.88
CA HIS A 135 -5.34 2.70 14.60
C HIS A 135 -5.25 1.19 14.78
N ASP A 136 -4.05 0.65 14.96
CA ASP A 136 -3.84 -0.80 15.10
C ASP A 136 -4.58 -1.37 16.32
N GLU A 137 -4.69 -0.60 17.41
CA GLU A 137 -5.45 -0.95 18.61
C GLU A 137 -6.97 -0.78 18.44
N CYS A 138 -7.41 -0.04 17.43
CA CYS A 138 -8.82 0.28 17.18
C CYS A 138 -9.49 -0.64 16.14
N LYS A 139 -8.83 -1.72 15.71
CA LYS A 139 -9.38 -2.64 14.70
C LYS A 139 -10.43 -3.64 15.23
N HIS A 140 -10.54 -3.83 16.56
CA HIS A 140 -11.36 -4.87 17.21
C HIS A 140 -12.61 -4.44 17.95
#